data_AF-A0A9P4UKF3-F1
#
_entry.id   AF-A0A9P4UKF3-F1
#
_cell.length_a   1.000
_cell.length_b   1.000
_cell.length_c   1.000
_cell.angle_alpha   90.00
_cell.angle_beta   90.00
_cell.angle_gamma   90.00
#
_symmetry.space_group_name_H-M   'P 1'
#
loop_
_entity.id
_entity.type
_entity.pdbx_description
1 polymer ?
#
loop_
_entity_poly.entity_id
_entity_poly.type
_entity_poly.pdbx_seq_one_letter_code
_entity_poly.pdbx_strand_id
1 'polypeptide(L)'
;MAASHAYALSLYRRSLKLALDWTIERKMWRGQALYIRSLFEANKHITQPRQQKAIFEETEAVLEKWKHPDPYRHPTAPGGSKYERNLPCPNLDRPPKDGAIEVAQARIYHWRSTRHVHM
;
A
#
# COMPACT_ATOMS: atom_id res chain seq x y z
N MET A 1 0.50 13.92 15.61
CA MET A 1 1.18 12.66 15.97
C MET A 1 0.88 11.50 15.01
N ALA A 2 -0.36 11.29 14.52
CA ALA A 2 -0.65 10.19 13.59
C ALA A 2 0.06 10.29 12.23
N ALA A 3 0.20 11.52 11.69
CA ALA A 3 0.84 11.76 10.39
C ALA A 3 2.35 11.42 10.38
N SER A 4 3.09 11.76 11.46
CA SER A 4 4.52 11.44 11.57
C SER A 4 4.75 9.94 11.71
N HIS A 5 3.88 9.24 12.44
CA HIS A 5 3.93 7.79 12.56
C HIS A 5 3.64 7.09 11.22
N ALA A 6 2.61 7.52 10.48
CA ALA A 6 2.30 6.97 9.16
C ALA A 6 3.46 7.17 8.17
N TYR A 7 4.12 8.33 8.23
CA TYR A 7 5.28 8.63 7.39
C TYR A 7 6.51 7.79 7.75
N ALA A 8 6.81 7.62 9.05
CA ALA A 8 7.86 6.72 9.52
C ALA A 8 7.63 5.26 9.06
N LEU A 9 6.38 4.78 9.12
CA LEU A 9 6.02 3.46 8.60
C LEU A 9 6.20 3.35 7.07
N SER A 10 5.93 4.43 6.32
CA SER A 10 6.20 4.48 4.88
C SER A 10 7.70 4.36 4.59
N LEU A 11 8.54 5.14 5.29
CA LEU A 11 10.00 5.07 5.18
C LEU A 11 10.53 3.67 5.52
N TYR A 12 10.01 3.06 6.58
CA TYR A 12 10.40 1.71 6.99
C TYR A 12 10.08 0.67 5.91
N ARG A 13 8.86 0.69 5.36
CA ARG A 13 8.47 -0.22 4.26
C ARG A 13 9.34 -0.02 3.02
N ARG A 14 9.61 1.24 2.64
CA ARG A 14 10.51 1.57 1.52
C ARG A 14 11.93 1.04 1.76
N SER A 15 12.45 1.19 2.98
CA SER A 15 13.79 0.72 3.37
C SER A 15 13.93 -0.79 3.24
N LEU A 16 12.97 -1.56 3.77
CA LEU A 16 12.97 -3.02 3.66
C LEU A 16 12.85 -3.50 2.21
N LYS A 17 12.03 -2.80 1.42
CA LYS A 17 11.83 -3.10 0.00
C LYS A 17 13.08 -2.82 -0.81
N LEU A 18 13.76 -1.69 -0.56
CA LEU A 18 15.03 -1.34 -1.21
C LEU A 18 16.12 -2.36 -0.85
N ALA A 19 16.24 -2.75 0.42
CA ALA A 19 17.19 -3.79 0.82
C ALA A 19 16.92 -5.10 0.08
N LEU A 20 15.64 -5.47 -0.08
CA LEU A 20 15.25 -6.66 -0.83
C LEU A 20 15.56 -6.56 -2.34
N ASP A 21 15.43 -5.37 -2.93
CA ASP A 21 15.74 -5.15 -4.35
C ASP A 21 17.23 -5.44 -4.64
N TRP A 22 18.13 -5.18 -3.69
CA TRP A 22 19.57 -5.47 -3.83
C TRP A 22 19.97 -6.90 -3.45
N THR A 23 19.32 -7.49 -2.43
CA THR A 23 19.67 -8.84 -1.96
C THR A 23 18.65 -9.89 -2.36
N ILE A 24 19.03 -10.74 -3.32
CA ILE A 24 18.17 -11.82 -3.82
C ILE A 24 17.98 -12.92 -2.75
N GLU A 25 19.03 -13.25 -1.99
CA GLU A 25 18.98 -14.34 -1.01
C GLU A 25 18.28 -13.95 0.30
N ARG A 26 17.26 -14.73 0.68
CA ARG A 26 16.42 -14.45 1.87
C ARG A 26 17.15 -14.54 3.20
N LYS A 27 18.16 -15.39 3.33
CA LYS A 27 18.92 -15.53 4.58
C LYS A 27 19.72 -14.27 4.87
N MET A 28 20.44 -13.76 3.87
CA MET A 28 21.20 -12.50 3.97
C MET A 28 20.28 -11.31 4.21
N TRP A 29 19.17 -11.22 3.45
CA TRP A 29 18.19 -10.14 3.60
C TRP A 29 17.61 -10.05 5.03
N ARG A 30 17.36 -11.19 5.70
CA ARG A 30 16.85 -11.18 7.08
C ARG A 30 17.79 -10.48 8.06
N GLY A 31 19.11 -10.68 7.91
CA GLY A 31 20.10 -9.96 8.72
C GLY A 31 20.03 -8.46 8.53
N GLN A 32 19.94 -8.01 7.27
CA GLN A 32 19.78 -6.60 6.93
C GLN A 32 18.45 -6.02 7.44
N ALA A 33 17.35 -6.77 7.33
CA ALA A 33 16.05 -6.32 7.81
C ALA A 33 16.02 -6.12 9.33
N LEU A 34 16.68 -6.99 10.10
CA LEU A 34 16.84 -6.82 11.54
C LEU A 34 17.69 -5.59 11.87
N TYR A 35 18.77 -5.35 11.12
CA TYR A 35 19.57 -4.15 11.27
C TYR A 35 18.76 -2.88 11.00
N ILE A 36 18.01 -2.82 9.89
CA ILE A 36 17.12 -1.68 9.58
C ILE A 36 16.11 -1.48 10.70
N ARG A 37 15.49 -2.54 11.22
CA ARG A 37 14.56 -2.44 12.35
C ARG A 37 15.22 -1.84 13.58
N SER A 38 16.45 -2.24 13.90
CA SER A 38 17.19 -1.70 15.04
C SER A 38 17.42 -0.19 14.95
N LEU A 39 17.70 0.33 13.74
CA LEU A 39 17.86 1.77 13.50
C LEU A 39 16.54 2.54 13.75
N PHE A 40 15.41 1.98 13.33
CA PHE A 40 14.10 2.60 13.55
C PHE A 40 13.68 2.54 15.04
N GLU A 41 13.93 1.43 15.73
CA GLU A 41 13.62 1.31 17.17
C GLU A 41 14.49 2.27 18.01
N ALA A 42 15.77 2.48 17.64
CA ALA A 42 16.64 3.43 18.33
C ALA A 42 16.11 4.87 18.30
N ASN A 43 15.40 5.26 17.24
CA ASN A 43 14.87 6.61 17.03
C ASN A 43 13.39 6.76 17.43
N LYS A 44 12.76 5.71 17.96
CA LYS A 44 11.32 5.64 18.22
C LYS A 44 10.80 6.64 19.26
N HIS A 45 11.64 6.97 20.24
CA HIS A 45 11.26 7.83 21.38
C HIS A 45 11.50 9.32 21.13
N ILE A 46 11.97 9.71 19.95
CA ILE A 46 12.22 11.10 19.58
C ILE A 46 10.87 11.79 19.36
N THR A 47 10.51 12.72 20.23
CA THR A 47 9.24 13.46 20.19
C THR A 47 9.36 14.85 19.57
N GLN A 48 10.57 15.42 19.54
CA GLN A 48 10.78 16.77 19.06
C GLN A 48 10.64 16.86 17.53
N PRO A 49 9.73 17.70 16.99
CA PRO A 49 9.38 17.68 15.56
C PRO A 49 10.54 18.11 14.66
N ARG A 50 11.40 19.03 15.11
CA ARG A 50 12.59 19.46 14.36
C ARG A 50 13.60 18.32 14.18
N GLN A 51 13.81 17.53 15.24
CA GLN A 51 14.70 16.36 15.20
C GLN A 51 14.12 15.26 14.33
N GLN A 52 12.81 14.99 14.43
CA GLN A 52 12.12 14.03 13.55
C GLN A 52 12.30 14.40 12.08
N LYS A 53 12.13 15.69 11.73
CA LYS A 53 12.29 16.16 10.35
C LYS A 53 13.70 15.92 9.83
N ALA A 54 14.73 16.25 10.62
CA ALA A 54 16.13 16.04 10.24
C ALA A 54 16.44 14.56 9.97
N ILE A 55 15.97 13.66 10.86
CA ILE A 55 16.17 12.20 10.70
C ILE A 55 15.44 11.68 9.45
N PHE A 56 14.24 12.19 9.19
CA PHE A 56 13.50 11.81 7.99
C PHE A 56 14.20 12.27 6.71
N GLU A 57 14.70 13.50 6.67
CA GLU A 57 15.47 14.03 5.53
C GLU A 57 16.74 13.20 5.29
N GLU A 58 17.48 12.87 6.35
CA GLU A 58 18.64 11.99 6.28
C GLU A 58 18.28 10.60 5.75
N THR A 59 17.18 10.02 6.25
CA THR A 59 16.69 8.72 5.79
C THR A 59 16.32 8.76 4.30
N GLU A 60 15.66 9.83 3.84
CA GLU A 60 15.33 9.98 2.41
C GLU A 60 16.57 10.15 1.54
N ALA A 61 17.57 10.90 2.00
CA ALA A 61 18.84 11.04 1.28
C ALA A 61 19.55 9.68 1.12
N VAL A 62 19.54 8.84 2.17
CA VAL A 62 20.09 7.48 2.10
C VAL A 62 19.29 6.61 1.13
N LEU A 63 17.96 6.65 1.19
CA LEU A 63 17.11 5.86 0.30
C LEU A 63 17.27 6.25 -1.17
N GLU A 64 17.40 7.55 -1.48
CA GLU A 64 17.59 8.01 -2.86
C GLU A 64 18.99 7.65 -3.37
N LYS A 65 20.02 7.76 -2.51
CA LYS A 65 21.39 7.39 -2.87
C LYS A 65 21.53 5.92 -3.25
N TRP A 66 20.85 5.02 -2.53
CA TRP A 66 20.97 3.57 -2.71
C TRP A 66 19.84 2.96 -3.55
N LYS A 67 19.10 3.79 -4.28
CA LYS A 67 17.98 3.35 -5.09
C LYS A 67 18.45 2.38 -6.17
N HIS A 68 17.81 1.21 -6.24
CA HIS A 68 18.10 0.24 -7.28
C HIS A 68 17.59 0.77 -8.64
N PRO A 69 18.39 0.68 -9.73
CA PRO A 69 18.00 1.20 -11.05
C PRO A 69 16.79 0.48 -11.65
N ASP A 70 16.69 -0.84 -11.45
CA ASP A 70 15.56 -1.66 -11.90
C ASP A 70 14.93 -2.45 -10.73
N PRO A 71 14.10 -1.80 -9.90
CA PRO A 71 13.58 -2.42 -8.69
C PRO A 71 12.55 -3.52 -9.01
N TYR A 72 12.43 -4.53 -8.13
CA TYR A 72 11.45 -5.59 -8.32
C TYR A 72 10.02 -5.03 -8.31
N ARG A 73 9.23 -5.41 -9.32
CA ARG A 73 7.81 -5.10 -9.44
C ARG A 73 7.00 -6.39 -9.54
N HIS A 74 5.93 -6.46 -8.77
CA HIS A 74 5.01 -7.58 -8.85
C HIS A 74 4.40 -7.64 -10.27
N PRO A 75 4.26 -8.83 -10.89
CA PRO A 75 3.84 -8.93 -12.29
C PRO A 75 2.56 -8.18 -12.63
N THR A 76 1.55 -8.22 -11.76
CA THR A 76 0.24 -7.57 -11.97
C THR A 76 0.18 -6.12 -11.47
N ALA A 77 1.20 -5.63 -10.77
CA ALA A 77 1.22 -4.25 -10.28
C ALA A 77 1.57 -3.28 -11.44
N PRO A 78 1.27 -1.97 -11.31
CA PRO A 78 1.66 -0.98 -12.30
C PRO A 78 3.17 -1.03 -12.63
N GLY A 79 3.48 -1.15 -13.92
CA GLY A 79 4.84 -1.32 -14.43
C GLY A 79 5.41 -2.74 -14.29
N GLY A 80 4.60 -3.73 -13.90
CA GLY A 80 4.97 -5.15 -13.92
C GLY A 80 4.72 -5.80 -15.28
N SER A 81 5.35 -6.96 -15.52
CA SER A 81 5.31 -7.67 -16.81
C SER A 81 3.94 -8.21 -17.23
N LYS A 82 2.98 -8.28 -16.30
CA LYS A 82 1.60 -8.75 -16.53
C LYS A 82 0.55 -7.67 -16.26
N TYR A 83 0.98 -6.42 -16.09
CA TYR A 83 0.07 -5.30 -15.90
C TYR A 83 -0.86 -5.16 -17.12
N GLU A 84 -2.16 -5.00 -16.87
CA GLU A 84 -3.18 -4.75 -17.90
C GLU A 84 -3.28 -5.77 -19.05
N ARG A 85 -2.66 -6.95 -18.93
CA ARG A 85 -2.69 -7.98 -19.98
C ARG A 85 -4.11 -8.49 -20.30
N ASN A 86 -4.98 -8.58 -19.29
CA ASN A 86 -6.32 -9.15 -19.38
C ASN A 86 -7.36 -8.22 -18.73
N LEU A 87 -7.46 -6.97 -19.19
CA LEU A 87 -8.52 -6.07 -18.73
C LEU A 87 -9.89 -6.58 -19.21
N PRO A 88 -10.94 -6.58 -18.35
CA PRO A 88 -12.29 -6.82 -18.81
C PRO A 88 -12.67 -5.74 -19.83
N CYS A 89 -13.46 -6.10 -20.84
CA CYS A 89 -13.98 -5.13 -21.78
C CYS A 89 -14.78 -4.05 -21.03
N PRO A 90 -14.62 -2.76 -21.38
CA PRO A 90 -15.49 -1.73 -20.84
C PRO A 90 -16.95 -2.06 -21.10
N ASN A 91 -17.82 -1.79 -20.12
CA ASN A 91 -19.24 -1.94 -20.35
C ASN A 91 -19.71 -0.87 -21.35
N LEU A 92 -20.14 -1.30 -22.53
CA LEU A 92 -20.69 -0.44 -23.60
C LEU A 92 -22.22 -0.42 -23.59
N ASP A 93 -22.86 -1.13 -22.66
CA ASP A 93 -24.31 -1.16 -22.55
C ASP A 93 -24.81 0.26 -22.33
N ARG A 94 -25.72 0.67 -23.20
CA ARG A 94 -26.40 1.95 -23.06
C ARG A 94 -27.10 1.95 -21.68
N PRO A 95 -26.89 3.00 -20.85
CA PRO A 95 -27.65 3.12 -19.61
C PRO A 95 -29.15 3.07 -19.95
N PRO A 96 -29.98 2.33 -19.19
CA PRO A 96 -31.40 2.20 -19.51
C PRO A 96 -32.05 3.56 -19.73
N LYS A 97 -32.78 3.73 -20.84
CA LYS A 97 -33.59 4.94 -21.08
C LYS A 97 -34.71 4.95 -20.03
N ASP A 98 -34.91 6.09 -19.40
CA ASP A 98 -35.80 6.29 -18.25
C ASP A 98 -37.11 5.49 -18.36
N GLY A 99 -37.29 4.56 -17.42
CA GLY A 99 -38.43 3.64 -17.36
C GLY A 99 -38.15 2.31 -16.66
N ALA A 100 -36.87 1.92 -16.47
CA ALA A 100 -36.50 0.62 -15.87
C ALA A 100 -35.68 0.74 -14.56
N ILE A 101 -35.80 1.85 -13.83
CA ILE A 101 -35.07 2.10 -12.57
C ILE A 101 -35.61 1.22 -11.41
N GLU A 102 -36.82 0.65 -11.52
CA GLU A 102 -37.41 -0.15 -10.42
C GLU A 102 -36.73 -1.51 -10.18
N VAL A 103 -36.12 -2.13 -11.19
CA VAL A 103 -35.69 -3.54 -11.07
C VAL A 103 -34.37 -3.69 -10.29
N ALA A 104 -33.51 -2.68 -10.31
CA ALA A 104 -32.22 -2.72 -9.59
C ALA A 104 -32.35 -2.38 -8.11
N GLN A 105 -33.29 -1.49 -7.74
CA GLN A 105 -33.57 -1.16 -6.34
C GLN A 105 -34.25 -2.33 -5.61
N ALA A 106 -35.10 -3.10 -6.28
CA ALA A 106 -35.79 -4.25 -5.69
C ALA A 106 -34.84 -5.34 -5.14
N ARG A 107 -33.65 -5.54 -5.74
CA ARG A 107 -32.66 -6.52 -5.24
C ARG A 107 -31.90 -6.04 -4.01
N ILE A 108 -31.73 -4.73 -3.83
CA ILE A 108 -31.01 -4.15 -2.68
C ILE A 108 -31.95 -4.00 -1.48
N TYR A 109 -33.25 -3.72 -1.69
CA TYR A 109 -34.22 -3.57 -0.60
C TYR A 109 -34.77 -4.90 -0.07
N HIS A 110 -34.77 -6.00 -0.83
CA HIS A 110 -35.30 -7.29 -0.36
C HIS A 110 -34.48 -7.91 0.80
N TRP A 111 -33.18 -7.62 0.92
CA TRP A 111 -32.36 -8.13 2.05
C TRP A 111 -32.65 -7.43 3.38
N ARG A 112 -33.32 -6.27 3.37
CA ARG A 112 -33.57 -5.47 4.58
C ARG A 112 -34.93 -5.72 5.24
N SER A 113 -35.76 -6.60 4.68
CA SER A 113 -37.15 -6.85 5.12
C SER A 113 -37.43 -8.27 5.66
N THR A 114 -36.40 -8.99 6.14
CA THR A 114 -36.57 -10.29 6.82
C THR A 114 -35.88 -10.32 8.19
N ARG A 115 -36.09 -9.27 8.98
CA ARG A 115 -35.88 -9.30 10.44
C ARG A 115 -36.96 -8.48 11.14
N HIS A 116 -38.19 -8.97 11.10
CA HIS A 116 -39.22 -8.74 12.10
C HIS A 116 -40.29 -9.80 11.90
N VAL A 117 -40.41 -10.71 12.87
CA VAL A 117 -41.61 -11.40 13.41
C VAL A 117 -41.11 -12.63 14.18
N HIS A 118 -41.79 -12.94 15.30
CA HIS A 118 -41.52 -13.85 16.44
C HIS A 118 -40.87 -13.07 17.60
N MET A 119 -41.62 -12.51 18.58
CA MET A 119 -42.74 -13.08 19.37
C MET A 119 -42.44 -14.50 19.84
#